data_AF-R1FUS7-F1
#
_entry.id   AF-R1FUS7-F1
#
_cell.length_a   1.000
_cell.length_b   1.000
_cell.length_c   1.000
_cell.angle_alpha   90.00
_cell.angle_beta   90.00
_cell.angle_gamma   90.00
#
_symmetry.space_group_name_H-M   'P 1'
#
loop_
_entity.id
_entity.type
_entity.pdbx_description
1 polymer ?
#
loop_
_entity_poly.entity_id
_entity_poly.type
_entity_poly.pdbx_seq_one_letter_code
_entity_poly.pdbx_strand_id
1 'polypeptide(L)'
;MNDITSHKHASLFSNPVKAKDAEGYYDIIRRPQDLKSIRAAITNGSRAVAAATQSNADTPSANSPGGAPSTPTQFPTSSTHITLPISEELVPPRGIVNSAQLEKELMRMFANAVMFNSGDEGVVGDAVEMAKDVEASVTNWRAAERTSVYETPAEDLDDGGGKRRKL
;
A
#
# COMPACT_ATOMS: atom_id res chain seq x y z
N MET A 1 2.31 -8.83 -4.44
CA MET A 1 1.44 -9.87 -3.80
C MET A 1 1.61 -11.23 -4.47
N ASN A 2 1.66 -11.30 -5.80
CA ASN A 2 1.85 -12.58 -6.51
C ASN A 2 3.13 -13.30 -6.07
N ASP A 3 4.24 -12.58 -5.93
CA ASP A 3 5.54 -13.13 -5.49
C ASP A 3 5.45 -13.80 -4.10
N ILE A 4 4.67 -13.21 -3.20
CA ILE A 4 4.43 -13.73 -1.86
C ILE A 4 3.58 -14.99 -1.93
N THR A 5 2.54 -15.01 -2.77
CA THR A 5 1.66 -16.17 -2.91
C THR A 5 2.29 -17.35 -3.65
N SER A 6 3.32 -17.12 -4.48
CA SER A 6 4.08 -18.16 -5.17
C SER A 6 5.19 -18.77 -4.32
N HIS A 7 5.44 -18.25 -3.13
CA HIS A 7 6.45 -18.79 -2.22
C HIS A 7 6.11 -20.23 -1.81
N LYS A 8 7.13 -21.10 -1.68
CA LYS A 8 6.96 -22.53 -1.37
C LYS A 8 6.15 -22.82 -0.09
N HIS A 9 6.27 -21.95 0.92
CA HIS A 9 5.56 -22.07 2.20
C HIS A 9 4.27 -21.23 2.27
N ALA A 10 3.86 -20.55 1.20
CA ALA A 10 2.70 -19.63 1.21
C ALA A 10 1.37 -20.32 1.53
N SER A 11 1.24 -21.61 1.20
CA SER A 11 0.03 -22.39 1.44
C SER A 11 -0.34 -22.46 2.93
N LEU A 12 0.66 -22.52 3.82
CA LEU A 12 0.48 -22.53 5.28
C LEU A 12 -0.22 -21.26 5.79
N PHE A 13 0.07 -20.12 5.17
CA PHE A 13 -0.44 -18.81 5.56
C PHE A 13 -1.64 -18.35 4.73
N SER A 14 -2.18 -19.24 3.89
CA SER A 14 -3.19 -18.87 2.89
C SER A 14 -4.58 -18.57 3.47
N ASN A 15 -4.91 -19.16 4.62
CA ASN A 15 -6.22 -19.10 5.24
C ASN A 15 -6.10 -18.86 6.76
N PRO A 16 -7.16 -18.33 7.41
CA PRO A 16 -7.20 -18.19 8.86
C PRO A 16 -6.98 -19.53 9.58
N VAL A 17 -6.21 -19.51 10.67
CA VAL A 17 -5.99 -20.66 11.55
C VAL A 17 -7.32 -21.05 12.21
N LYS A 18 -7.72 -22.32 12.11
CA LYS A 18 -8.96 -22.79 12.74
C LYS A 18 -8.69 -23.19 14.19
N ALA A 19 -9.63 -22.92 15.09
CA ALA A 19 -9.49 -23.27 16.51
C ALA A 19 -9.23 -24.76 16.75
N LYS A 20 -9.74 -25.63 15.88
CA LYS A 20 -9.49 -27.08 15.92
C LYS A 20 -8.08 -27.49 15.49
N ASP A 21 -7.43 -26.69 14.67
CA ASP A 21 -6.10 -26.98 14.12
C ASP A 21 -5.00 -26.42 15.05
N ALA A 22 -5.37 -25.49 15.95
CA ALA A 22 -4.50 -24.87 16.93
C ALA A 22 -5.30 -24.49 18.19
N GLU A 23 -5.28 -25.36 19.20
CA GLU A 23 -5.96 -25.14 20.48
C GLU A 23 -5.31 -23.96 21.24
N GLY A 24 -6.13 -23.08 21.81
CA GLY A 24 -5.65 -21.88 22.53
C GLY A 24 -5.08 -20.77 21.63
N TYR A 25 -5.09 -20.92 20.29
CA TYR A 25 -4.52 -19.92 19.36
C TYR A 25 -5.09 -18.52 19.57
N TYR A 26 -6.41 -18.41 19.72
CA TYR A 26 -7.11 -17.13 19.85
C TYR A 26 -6.99 -16.50 21.25
N ASP A 27 -6.52 -17.26 22.24
CA ASP A 27 -6.27 -16.74 23.59
C ASP A 27 -4.91 -16.04 23.67
N ILE A 28 -3.94 -16.52 22.88
CA ILE A 28 -2.58 -15.97 22.81
C ILE A 28 -2.48 -14.89 21.72
N ILE A 29 -3.04 -15.16 20.53
CA ILE A 29 -2.91 -14.28 19.37
C ILE A 29 -4.09 -13.31 19.29
N ARG A 30 -3.85 -12.07 19.73
CA ARG A 30 -4.85 -10.99 19.76
C ARG A 30 -5.33 -10.55 18.39
N ARG A 31 -4.47 -10.60 17.37
CA ARG A 31 -4.77 -10.18 16.00
C ARG A 31 -4.31 -11.23 15.00
N PRO A 32 -5.12 -12.29 14.77
CA PRO A 32 -4.88 -13.27 13.72
C PRO A 32 -4.76 -12.59 12.36
N GLN A 33 -3.92 -13.13 11.49
CA GLN A 33 -3.76 -12.63 10.13
C GLN A 33 -3.35 -13.74 9.17
N ASP A 34 -3.75 -13.61 7.91
CA ASP A 34 -3.51 -14.56 6.82
C ASP A 34 -3.54 -13.87 5.44
N LEU A 35 -3.00 -14.53 4.41
CA LEU A 35 -2.88 -13.96 3.05
C LEU A 35 -4.22 -13.68 2.37
N LYS A 36 -5.31 -14.39 2.74
CA LYS A 36 -6.64 -14.12 2.20
C LYS A 36 -7.22 -12.86 2.83
N SER A 37 -7.10 -12.71 4.14
CA SER A 37 -7.52 -11.51 4.87
C SER A 37 -6.72 -10.27 4.45
N ILE A 38 -5.40 -10.40 4.22
CA ILE A 38 -4.57 -9.31 3.68
C ILE A 38 -5.05 -8.87 2.29
N ARG A 39 -5.36 -9.81 1.38
CA ARG A 39 -5.91 -9.48 0.04
C ARG A 39 -7.26 -8.76 0.12
N ALA A 40 -8.12 -9.19 1.03
CA ALA A 40 -9.39 -8.51 1.28
C ALA A 40 -9.15 -7.08 1.78
N ALA A 41 -8.20 -6.88 2.70
CA ALA A 41 -7.85 -5.57 3.21
C ALA A 41 -7.26 -4.64 2.13
N ILE A 42 -6.45 -5.15 1.20
CA ILE A 42 -5.99 -4.37 0.03
C ILE A 42 -7.19 -3.88 -0.80
N THR A 43 -8.12 -4.79 -1.11
CA THR A 43 -9.33 -4.44 -1.87
C THR A 43 -10.17 -3.37 -1.18
N ASN A 44 -10.33 -3.47 0.15
CA ASN A 44 -11.06 -2.49 0.95
C ASN A 44 -10.35 -1.14 0.96
N GLY A 45 -9.03 -1.14 1.13
CA GLY A 45 -8.22 0.09 1.08
C GLY A 45 -8.33 0.80 -0.27
N SER A 46 -8.21 0.06 -1.38
CA SER A 46 -8.40 0.62 -2.73
C SER A 46 -9.79 1.22 -2.93
N ARG A 47 -10.84 0.59 -2.37
CA ARG A 47 -12.20 1.12 -2.41
C ARG A 47 -12.33 2.42 -1.61
N ALA A 48 -11.75 2.48 -0.42
CA ALA A 48 -11.75 3.68 0.41
C ALA A 48 -11.02 4.85 -0.26
N VAL A 49 -9.89 4.58 -0.93
CA VAL A 49 -9.17 5.58 -1.73
C VAL A 49 -10.03 6.09 -2.87
N ALA A 50 -10.69 5.21 -3.62
CA ALA A 50 -11.56 5.59 -4.75
C ALA A 50 -12.77 6.44 -4.30
N ALA A 51 -13.39 6.10 -3.17
CA ALA A 51 -14.50 6.88 -2.61
C ALA A 51 -14.06 8.29 -2.17
N ALA A 52 -12.85 8.41 -1.60
CA ALA A 52 -12.30 9.70 -1.21
C ALA A 52 -11.93 10.60 -2.41
N THR A 53 -11.42 10.03 -3.51
CA THR A 53 -11.17 10.81 -4.73
C THR A 53 -12.45 11.23 -5.45
N GLN A 54 -13.51 10.43 -5.40
CA GLN A 54 -14.82 10.80 -5.96
C GLN A 54 -15.51 11.91 -5.17
N SER A 55 -15.49 11.85 -3.83
CA SER A 55 -16.07 12.91 -3.00
C SER A 55 -15.37 14.27 -3.14
N ASN A 56 -14.07 14.30 -3.46
CA ASN A 56 -13.38 15.54 -3.83
C ASN A 56 -13.82 16.10 -5.20
N ALA A 57 -14.31 15.26 -6.12
CA ALA A 57 -14.85 15.71 -7.41
C ALA A 57 -16.28 16.27 -7.31
N ASP A 58 -17.01 15.92 -6.25
CA ASP A 58 -18.41 16.30 -6.02
C ASP A 58 -18.58 17.57 -5.18
N THR A 59 -17.57 18.44 -5.07
CA THR A 59 -17.81 19.79 -4.52
C THR A 59 -18.62 20.58 -5.57
N PRO A 60 -19.91 20.86 -5.37
CA PRO A 60 -20.62 21.76 -6.27
C PRO A 60 -20.04 23.14 -6.01
N SER A 61 -19.48 23.77 -7.03
CA SER A 61 -19.17 25.19 -7.01
C SER A 61 -20.46 25.96 -6.68
N ALA A 62 -20.63 26.32 -5.40
CA ALA A 62 -21.72 27.16 -4.95
C ALA A 62 -21.33 28.63 -5.25
N ASN A 63 -21.89 29.13 -6.35
CA ASN A 63 -21.95 30.52 -6.81
C ASN A 63 -21.49 31.62 -5.83
N SER A 64 -20.46 32.39 -6.22
CA SER A 64 -20.38 33.83 -5.90
C SER A 64 -20.87 34.64 -7.11
N PRO A 65 -21.94 35.45 -6.99
CA PRO A 65 -22.32 36.39 -8.03
C PRO A 65 -21.56 37.71 -7.83
N GLY A 66 -20.58 38.00 -8.69
CA GLY A 66 -19.89 39.29 -8.68
C GLY A 66 -18.58 39.26 -9.46
N GLY A 67 -18.57 39.93 -10.60
CA GLY A 67 -17.44 39.89 -11.55
C GLY A 67 -16.15 40.55 -11.03
N ALA A 68 -15.03 39.89 -11.33
CA ALA A 68 -13.73 40.50 -11.63
C ALA A 68 -12.88 39.44 -12.37
N PRO A 69 -12.09 39.80 -13.41
CA PRO A 69 -11.22 38.85 -14.07
C PRO A 69 -9.96 38.66 -13.22
N SER A 70 -9.91 37.57 -12.45
CA SER A 70 -8.69 37.15 -11.77
C SER A 70 -7.87 36.23 -12.67
N THR A 71 -6.66 36.71 -12.97
CA THR A 71 -5.46 36.02 -13.48
C THR A 71 -5.41 34.52 -13.18
N PRO A 72 -5.02 33.64 -14.13
CA PRO A 72 -4.82 32.23 -13.85
C PRO A 72 -3.46 32.05 -13.16
N THR A 73 -3.47 32.08 -11.82
CA THR A 73 -2.33 31.62 -11.02
C THR A 73 -2.84 30.64 -9.97
N GLN A 74 -3.48 29.57 -10.44
CA GLN A 74 -3.52 28.32 -9.70
C GLN A 74 -2.59 27.35 -10.41
N PHE A 75 -1.35 27.29 -9.93
CA PHE A 75 -0.58 26.07 -10.04
C PHE A 75 -1.42 24.96 -9.41
N PRO A 76 -1.74 23.86 -10.11
CA PRO A 76 -2.13 22.67 -9.41
C PRO A 76 -0.89 22.20 -8.66
N THR A 77 -0.78 22.55 -7.37
CA THR A 77 0.09 21.80 -6.47
C THR A 77 -0.47 20.38 -6.46
N SER A 78 0.06 19.56 -7.36
CA SER A 78 -0.18 18.13 -7.49
C SER A 78 0.33 17.47 -6.21
N SER A 79 -0.46 17.60 -5.14
CA SER A 79 -0.24 16.80 -3.95
C SER A 79 -0.74 15.41 -4.30
N THR A 80 0.20 14.54 -4.65
CA THR A 80 0.00 13.10 -4.94
C THR A 80 -0.40 12.30 -3.69
N HIS A 81 -0.67 12.96 -2.56
CA HIS A 81 -1.03 12.36 -1.28
C HIS A 81 -2.53 12.52 -1.00
N ILE A 82 -3.26 11.42 -1.10
CA ILE A 82 -4.68 11.34 -0.68
C ILE A 82 -4.70 11.08 0.82
N THR A 83 -5.29 12.00 1.59
CA THR A 83 -5.50 11.81 3.03
C THR A 83 -6.88 11.20 3.25
N LEU A 84 -6.94 10.04 3.89
CA LEU A 84 -8.21 9.39 4.25
C LEU A 84 -8.60 9.74 5.69
N PRO A 85 -9.87 10.09 5.96
CA PRO A 85 -10.34 10.25 7.33
C PRO A 85 -10.26 8.90 8.07
N ILE A 86 -9.90 8.96 9.35
CA ILE A 86 -9.89 7.78 10.22
C ILE A 86 -11.33 7.26 10.33
N SER A 87 -11.56 6.00 9.95
CA SER A 87 -12.85 5.32 10.06
C SER A 87 -12.67 3.91 10.65
N GLU A 88 -13.74 3.34 11.23
CA GLU A 88 -13.74 1.95 11.76
C GLU A 88 -13.53 0.88 10.67
N GLU A 89 -13.71 1.26 9.40
CA GLU A 89 -13.38 0.46 8.22
C GLU A 89 -11.87 0.46 7.94
N LEU A 90 -11.16 1.53 8.30
CA LEU A 90 -9.73 1.69 8.02
C LEU A 90 -8.85 1.40 9.24
N VAL A 91 -9.40 1.45 10.46
CA VAL A 91 -8.67 1.30 11.73
C VAL A 91 -9.47 0.43 12.70
N PRO A 92 -8.87 -0.56 13.41
CA PRO A 92 -7.56 -1.20 13.15
C PRO A 92 -7.53 -1.82 11.75
N PRO A 93 -6.39 -1.87 11.05
CA PRO A 93 -6.35 -1.91 9.58
C PRO A 93 -7.14 -3.08 8.99
N ARG A 94 -8.37 -2.79 8.56
CA ARG A 94 -9.19 -3.62 7.70
C ARG A 94 -9.14 -3.14 6.24
N GLY A 95 -8.43 -2.03 5.99
CA GLY A 95 -8.08 -1.49 4.68
C GLY A 95 -6.57 -1.20 4.61
N ILE A 96 -5.89 -1.71 3.59
CA ILE A 96 -4.47 -1.46 3.31
C ILE A 96 -4.39 -0.48 2.15
N VAL A 97 -3.84 0.71 2.40
CA VAL A 97 -3.77 1.84 1.45
C VAL A 97 -2.34 2.24 1.09
N ASN A 98 -1.33 1.66 1.74
CA ASN A 98 0.07 1.90 1.41
C ASN A 98 0.96 0.68 1.70
N SER A 99 2.20 0.72 1.19
CA SER A 99 3.21 -0.34 1.32
C SER A 99 3.58 -0.62 2.79
N ALA A 100 3.65 0.40 3.64
CA ALA A 100 3.96 0.24 5.06
C ALA A 100 2.88 -0.55 5.84
N GLN A 101 1.61 -0.35 5.51
CA GLN A 101 0.51 -1.12 6.09
C GLN A 101 0.52 -2.57 5.61
N LEU A 102 0.80 -2.81 4.32
CA LEU A 102 0.93 -4.15 3.78
C LEU A 102 2.03 -4.94 4.51
N GLU A 103 3.22 -4.35 4.62
CA GLU A 103 4.36 -4.94 5.31
C GLU A 103 4.02 -5.26 6.77
N LYS A 104 3.38 -4.33 7.49
CA LYS A 104 2.99 -4.54 8.89
C LYS A 104 2.07 -5.73 9.07
N GLU A 105 1.13 -5.93 8.14
CA GLU A 105 0.18 -7.05 8.21
C GLU A 105 0.82 -8.37 7.76
N LEU A 106 1.77 -8.36 6.82
CA LEU A 106 2.59 -9.52 6.47
C LEU A 106 3.49 -9.95 7.65
N MET A 107 4.20 -8.99 8.26
CA MET A 107 5.05 -9.28 9.42
C MET A 107 4.25 -9.76 10.62
N ARG A 108 3.03 -9.25 10.82
CA ARG A 108 2.11 -9.75 11.85
C ARG A 108 1.77 -11.22 11.65
N MET A 109 1.48 -11.62 10.41
CA MET A 109 1.15 -13.01 10.08
C MET A 109 2.29 -13.96 10.45
N PHE A 110 3.54 -13.60 10.12
CA PHE A 110 4.72 -14.40 10.50
C PHE A 110 5.00 -14.34 12.00
N ALA A 111 4.93 -13.17 12.63
CA ALA A 111 5.14 -13.01 14.06
C ALA A 111 4.13 -13.84 14.88
N ASN A 112 2.86 -13.88 14.46
CA ASN A 112 1.85 -14.73 15.10
C ASN A 112 2.23 -16.22 15.04
N ALA A 113 2.77 -16.68 13.91
CA ALA A 113 3.23 -18.06 13.76
C ALA A 113 4.41 -18.35 14.68
N VAL A 114 5.39 -17.46 14.77
CA VAL A 114 6.56 -17.61 15.66
C VAL A 114 6.16 -17.52 17.14
N MET A 115 5.22 -16.65 17.49
CA MET A 115 4.79 -16.47 18.88
C MET A 115 3.96 -17.65 19.40
N PHE A 116 3.18 -18.29 18.53
CA PHE A 116 2.29 -19.39 18.92
C PHE A 116 3.00 -20.75 18.91
N ASN A 117 3.83 -21.01 17.91
CA ASN A 117 4.52 -22.28 17.78
C ASN A 117 5.81 -22.27 18.61
N SER A 118 6.08 -23.35 19.34
CA SER A 118 7.32 -23.51 20.12
C SER A 118 8.41 -24.20 19.30
N GLY A 119 9.67 -23.84 19.54
CA GLY A 119 10.83 -24.39 18.83
C GLY A 119 11.15 -23.66 17.52
N ASP A 120 12.21 -24.10 16.84
CA ASP A 120 12.80 -23.37 15.70
C ASP A 120 12.50 -24.02 14.35
N GLU A 121 11.83 -25.18 14.36
CA GLU A 121 11.60 -26.04 13.20
C GLU A 121 10.12 -26.02 12.75
N GLY A 122 9.85 -26.56 11.56
CA GLY A 122 8.50 -26.66 11.01
C GLY A 122 7.88 -25.29 10.75
N VAL A 123 6.73 -25.00 11.37
CA VAL A 123 5.97 -23.76 11.14
C VAL A 123 6.80 -22.51 11.46
N VAL A 124 7.65 -22.55 12.49
CA VAL A 124 8.52 -21.41 12.85
C VAL A 124 9.60 -21.21 11.80
N GLY A 125 10.27 -22.29 11.36
CA GLY A 125 11.25 -22.24 10.28
C GLY A 125 10.66 -21.71 8.98
N ASP A 126 9.51 -22.24 8.57
CA ASP A 126 8.76 -21.82 7.39
C ASP A 126 8.37 -20.33 7.45
N ALA A 127 7.93 -19.86 8.62
CA ALA A 127 7.57 -18.46 8.85
C ALA A 127 8.79 -17.53 8.77
N VAL A 128 9.91 -17.91 9.40
CA VAL A 128 11.14 -17.11 9.41
C VAL A 128 11.76 -17.03 8.02
N GLU A 129 11.77 -18.13 7.26
CA GLU A 129 12.27 -18.13 5.88
C GLU A 129 11.40 -17.23 4.99
N MET A 130 10.08 -17.42 5.00
CA MET A 130 9.18 -16.62 4.19
C MET A 130 9.21 -15.13 4.59
N ALA A 131 9.38 -14.81 5.88
CA ALA A 131 9.50 -13.44 6.35
C ALA A 131 10.71 -12.72 5.74
N LYS A 132 11.87 -13.39 5.66
CA LYS A 132 13.10 -12.84 5.07
C LYS A 132 12.92 -12.52 3.59
N ASP A 133 12.34 -13.44 2.83
CA ASP A 133 12.11 -13.26 1.39
C ASP A 133 11.11 -12.14 1.10
N VAL A 134 10.06 -12.04 1.92
CA VAL A 134 9.07 -10.97 1.85
C VAL A 134 9.68 -9.62 2.21
N GLU A 135 10.50 -9.55 3.27
CA GLU A 135 11.18 -8.32 3.67
C GLU A 135 12.14 -7.81 2.59
N ALA A 136 12.90 -8.72 1.95
CA ALA A 136 13.75 -8.38 0.82
C ALA A 136 12.92 -7.82 -0.36
N SER A 137 11.79 -8.46 -0.67
CA SER A 137 10.88 -8.01 -1.73
C SER A 137 10.29 -6.62 -1.43
N VAL A 138 9.83 -6.40 -0.20
CA VAL A 138 9.27 -5.11 0.23
C VAL A 138 10.32 -4.00 0.24
N THR A 139 11.55 -4.31 0.66
CA THR A 139 12.67 -3.36 0.63
C THR A 139 12.96 -2.91 -0.80
N ASN A 140 12.96 -3.85 -1.75
CA ASN A 140 13.14 -3.53 -3.17
C ASN A 140 11.99 -2.66 -3.71
N TRP A 141 10.74 -2.95 -3.37
CA TRP A 141 9.60 -2.12 -3.80
C TRP A 141 9.63 -0.72 -3.21
N ARG A 142 9.98 -0.57 -1.93
CA ARG A 142 10.16 0.74 -1.28
C ARG A 142 11.27 1.56 -1.94
N ALA A 143 12.37 0.91 -2.33
CA ALA A 143 13.45 1.58 -3.06
C ALA A 143 12.97 2.06 -4.44
N ALA A 144 12.23 1.22 -5.17
CA ALA A 144 11.64 1.59 -6.45
C ALA A 144 10.63 2.75 -6.35
N GLU A 145 9.73 2.72 -5.35
CA GLU A 145 8.77 3.80 -5.05
C GLU A 145 9.49 5.12 -4.73
N ARG A 146 10.66 5.06 -4.08
CA ARG A 146 11.45 6.25 -3.76
C ARG A 146 12.17 6.79 -4.99
N THR A 147 12.72 5.94 -5.85
CA THR A 147 13.40 6.36 -7.09
C THR A 147 12.43 7.02 -8.08
N SER A 148 11.20 6.51 -8.21
CA SER A 148 10.19 7.08 -9.13
C SER A 148 9.74 8.51 -8.77
N VAL A 149 10.03 8.99 -7.55
CA VAL A 149 9.71 10.36 -7.11
C VAL A 149 10.80 11.37 -7.51
N TYR A 150 12.02 10.91 -7.83
CA TYR A 150 13.17 11.78 -8.14
C TYR A 150 13.60 11.77 -9.62
N GLU A 151 13.03 10.93 -10.48
CA GLU A 151 13.17 11.06 -11.94
C GLU A 151 12.18 12.11 -12.48
N THR A 152 12.46 13.38 -12.23
CA THR A 152 12.08 14.44 -13.17
C THR A 152 12.96 14.30 -14.41
N PRO A 153 12.42 14.11 -15.63
CA PRO A 153 13.22 14.22 -16.85
C PRO A 153 13.91 15.58 -16.83
N ALA A 154 15.24 15.57 -16.84
CA ALA A 154 16.00 16.79 -17.10
C ALA A 154 15.49 17.35 -18.43
N GLU A 155 14.91 18.54 -18.40
CA GLU A 155 14.49 19.25 -19.60
C GLU A 155 15.74 19.39 -20.49
N ASP A 156 15.69 18.80 -21.69
CA ASP A 156 16.61 19.08 -22.79
C ASP A 156 16.46 20.56 -23.17
N LEU A 157 17.17 21.41 -22.44
CA LEU A 157 17.40 22.79 -22.82
C LEU A 157 18.57 22.83 -23.81
N ASP A 158 18.26 23.36 -24.99
CA ASP A 158 19.14 24.03 -25.96
C ASP A 158 19.64 23.21 -27.17
N ASP A 159 19.04 23.44 -28.34
CA ASP A 159 19.68 24.27 -29.38
C ASP A 159 18.66 24.62 -30.50
N GLY A 160 18.20 25.87 -30.50
CA GLY A 160 17.34 26.44 -31.52
C GLY A 160 18.14 26.85 -32.76
N GLY A 161 18.41 25.91 -33.66
CA GLY A 161 19.07 26.15 -34.95
C GLY A 161 18.20 26.96 -35.95
N GLY A 162 18.27 28.29 -35.88
CA GLY A 162 17.62 29.21 -36.82
C GLY A 162 18.18 29.15 -38.24
N LYS A 163 17.38 28.65 -39.21
CA LYS A 163 17.70 28.71 -40.65
C LYS A 163 17.32 30.07 -41.24
N ARG A 164 18.34 30.90 -41.49
CA ARG A 164 18.25 32.18 -42.22
C ARG A 164 17.98 31.91 -43.71
N ARG A 165 16.86 32.42 -44.21
CA ARG A 165 16.49 32.45 -45.64
C ARG A 165 17.40 33.43 -46.38
N LYS A 166 17.98 33.01 -47.50
CA LYS A 166 18.81 33.84 -48.38
C LYS A 166 17.93 34.38 -49.52
N LEU A 167 17.97 35.70 -49.72
CA LEU A 167 17.54 36.37 -50.96
C LEU A 167 18.57 36.10 -52.07
#